data_AF-A0A2R3JVA0-F1
#
_entry.id   AF-A0A2R3JVA0-F1
#
_cell.length_a   1.000
_cell.length_b   1.000
_cell.length_c   1.000
_cell.angle_alpha   90.00
_cell.angle_beta   90.00
_cell.angle_gamma   90.00
#
_symmetry.space_group_name_H-M   'P 1'
#
loop_
_entity.id
_entity.type
_entity.pdbx_description
1 polymer ?
#
loop_
_entity_poly.entity_id
_entity_poly.type
_entity_poly.pdbx_seq_one_letter_code
_entity_poly.pdbx_strand_id
1 'polypeptide(L)'
;MPVETKTKVHEDSKKLVYQASDVQKAMALIRAQGYVTRNDFSQMADADWAEGFNEKIEAAFAKVEGEDPYIYFEQFDFKGGDIDSVIFDMDRVKTREHALTLLADAIHQTAY
;
A
#
# COMPACT_ATOMS: atom_id res chain seq x y z
N MET A 1 23.19 -33.79 -3.73
CA MET A 1 22.63 -33.26 -2.46
C MET A 1 21.35 -32.55 -2.82
N PRO A 2 20.17 -33.00 -2.35
CA PRO A 2 18.93 -32.27 -2.59
C PRO A 2 18.92 -31.02 -1.71
N VAL A 3 18.71 -29.86 -2.33
CA VAL A 3 18.53 -28.59 -1.62
C VAL A 3 17.09 -28.58 -1.12
N GLU A 4 16.90 -28.68 0.19
CA GLU A 4 15.60 -28.51 0.82
C GLU A 4 15.15 -27.06 0.59
N THR A 5 14.21 -26.88 -0.34
CA THR A 5 13.43 -25.65 -0.47
C THR A 5 12.67 -25.49 0.84
N LYS A 6 13.13 -24.56 1.69
CA LYS A 6 12.36 -24.12 2.85
C LYS A 6 11.09 -23.46 2.32
N THR A 7 10.03 -24.25 2.19
CA THR A 7 8.66 -23.79 2.09
C THR A 7 8.46 -22.75 3.19
N LYS A 8 8.23 -21.48 2.81
CA LYS A 8 7.74 -20.47 3.74
C LYS A 8 6.41 -21.00 4.28
N VAL A 9 6.45 -21.56 5.48
CA VAL A 9 5.27 -21.95 6.22
C VAL A 9 4.55 -20.65 6.56
N HIS A 10 3.56 -20.27 5.77
CA HIS A 10 2.58 -19.24 6.11
C HIS A 10 1.54 -19.88 7.07
N GLU A 11 2.01 -20.40 8.21
CA GLU A 11 1.14 -20.79 9.33
C GLU A 11 0.89 -19.56 10.19
N ASP A 12 -0.13 -18.83 9.79
CA ASP A 12 -1.20 -18.33 10.64
C ASP A 12 -1.99 -17.39 9.75
N SER A 13 -3.08 -17.89 9.15
CA SER A 13 -4.01 -17.06 8.39
C SER A 13 -4.69 -16.08 9.34
N LYS A 14 -3.97 -15.02 9.72
CA LYS A 14 -4.52 -13.84 10.38
C LYS A 14 -5.60 -13.36 9.43
N LYS A 15 -6.87 -13.56 9.79
CA LYS A 15 -7.98 -13.04 9.02
C LYS A 15 -7.88 -11.51 9.14
N LEU A 16 -7.24 -10.87 8.17
CA LEU A 16 -7.10 -9.42 8.12
C LEU A 16 -8.51 -8.84 7.95
N VAL A 17 -8.93 -8.02 8.91
CA VAL A 17 -10.24 -7.37 8.92
C VAL A 17 -10.04 -5.91 8.62
N TYR A 18 -10.70 -5.44 7.56
CA TYR A 18 -10.68 -4.05 7.12
C TYR A 18 -12.04 -3.41 7.37
N GLN A 19 -12.06 -2.28 8.07
CA GLN A 19 -13.30 -1.55 8.30
C GLN A 19 -13.73 -0.86 7.01
N ALA A 20 -15.03 -0.89 6.71
CA ALA A 20 -15.56 -0.20 5.54
C ALA A 20 -15.29 1.32 5.59
N SER A 21 -15.29 1.92 6.79
CA SER A 21 -14.94 3.33 7.01
C SER A 21 -13.51 3.64 6.59
N ASP A 22 -12.56 2.74 6.84
CA ASP A 22 -11.15 2.95 6.51
C ASP A 22 -10.95 2.88 5.01
N VAL A 23 -11.59 1.92 4.33
CA VAL A 23 -11.59 1.83 2.86
C VAL A 23 -12.16 3.10 2.23
N GLN A 24 -13.29 3.59 2.73
CA GLN A 24 -13.90 4.84 2.23
C GLN A 24 -12.99 6.06 2.47
N LYS A 25 -12.34 6.15 3.64
CA LYS A 25 -11.35 7.19 3.94
C LYS A 25 -10.17 7.12 2.96
N ALA A 26 -9.66 5.92 2.67
CA ALA A 26 -8.56 5.73 1.75
C ALA A 26 -8.94 6.14 0.33
N MET A 27 -10.12 5.75 -0.16
CA MET A 27 -10.64 6.21 -1.45
C MET A 27 -10.73 7.74 -1.52
N ALA A 28 -11.23 8.39 -0.45
CA ALA A 28 -11.32 9.85 -0.41
C ALA A 28 -9.94 10.53 -0.46
N LEU A 29 -8.95 9.99 0.26
CA LEU A 29 -7.57 10.48 0.23
C LEU A 29 -6.94 10.26 -1.13
N ILE A 30 -7.10 9.08 -1.75
CA ILE A 30 -6.60 8.81 -3.11
C ILE A 30 -7.24 9.75 -4.14
N ARG A 31 -8.54 10.03 -4.04
CA ARG A 31 -9.20 11.06 -4.87
C ARG A 31 -8.72 12.48 -4.58
N ALA A 32 -8.27 12.79 -3.38
CA ALA A 32 -7.78 14.12 -3.02
C ALA A 32 -6.32 14.34 -3.44
N GLN A 33 -5.42 13.44 -3.01
CA GLN A 33 -3.97 13.61 -3.13
C GLN A 33 -3.27 12.50 -3.94
N GLY A 34 -3.97 11.42 -4.30
CA GLY A 34 -3.45 10.36 -5.17
C GLY A 34 -2.79 9.19 -4.45
N TYR A 35 -2.64 9.21 -3.13
CA TYR A 35 -1.98 8.15 -2.38
C TYR A 35 -2.36 8.14 -0.90
N VAL A 36 -2.06 7.02 -0.23
CA VAL A 36 -2.12 6.84 1.23
C VAL A 36 -0.87 6.13 1.74
N THR A 37 -0.51 6.40 2.99
CA THR A 37 0.69 5.86 3.66
C THR A 37 0.39 5.43 5.09
N ARG A 38 1.40 4.92 5.80
CA ARG A 38 1.29 4.62 7.25
C ARG A 38 0.89 5.83 8.12
N ASN A 39 1.10 7.07 7.65
CA ASN A 39 0.64 8.26 8.39
C ASN A 39 -0.88 8.41 8.35
N ASP A 40 -1.53 7.91 7.31
CA ASP A 40 -2.99 7.93 7.16
C ASP A 40 -3.65 6.74 7.87
N PHE A 41 -2.95 5.60 7.83
CA PHE A 41 -3.35 4.30 8.38
C PHE A 41 -2.15 3.60 9.00
N SER A 42 -1.99 3.69 10.33
CA SER A 42 -0.82 3.14 11.04
C SER A 42 -0.56 1.64 10.78
N GLN A 43 -1.60 0.88 10.45
CA GLN A 43 -1.50 -0.55 10.14
C GLN A 43 -0.73 -0.83 8.83
N MET A 44 -0.57 0.14 7.93
CA MET A 44 0.24 -0.02 6.71
C MET A 44 1.73 -0.20 6.98
N ALA A 45 2.19 -0.01 8.22
CA ALA A 45 3.53 -0.41 8.65
C ALA A 45 3.74 -1.95 8.57
N ASP A 46 2.65 -2.73 8.54
CA ASP A 46 2.66 -4.16 8.24
C ASP A 46 2.40 -4.36 6.74
N ALA A 47 3.34 -5.00 6.04
CA ALA A 47 3.29 -5.18 4.59
C ALA A 47 2.09 -6.01 4.14
N ASP A 48 1.81 -7.12 4.84
CA ASP A 48 0.71 -8.03 4.51
C ASP A 48 -0.64 -7.33 4.73
N TRP A 49 -0.72 -6.47 5.75
CA TRP A 49 -1.90 -5.63 5.97
C TRP A 49 -2.07 -4.58 4.87
N ALA A 50 -1.00 -3.90 4.46
CA ALA A 50 -1.06 -2.89 3.41
C ALA A 50 -1.45 -3.49 2.05
N GLU A 51 -0.88 -4.63 1.67
CA GLU A 51 -1.22 -5.34 0.43
C GLU A 51 -2.69 -5.77 0.44
N GLY A 52 -3.18 -6.38 1.53
CA GLY A 52 -4.59 -6.76 1.59
C GLY A 52 -5.53 -5.55 1.69
N PHE A 53 -5.08 -4.40 2.20
CA PHE A 53 -5.85 -3.16 2.18
C PHE A 53 -5.97 -2.59 0.76
N ASN A 54 -4.91 -2.68 -0.04
CA ASN A 54 -4.92 -2.32 -1.47
C ASN A 54 -6.04 -3.06 -2.22
N GLU A 55 -6.14 -4.39 -2.05
CA GLU A 55 -7.21 -5.18 -2.68
C GLU A 55 -8.62 -4.70 -2.29
N LYS A 56 -8.81 -4.25 -1.05
CA LYS A 56 -10.12 -3.72 -0.60
C LYS A 56 -10.43 -2.37 -1.22
N ILE A 57 -9.42 -1.52 -1.41
CA ILE A 57 -9.56 -0.22 -2.06
C ILE A 57 -9.89 -0.41 -3.54
N GLU A 58 -9.14 -1.24 -4.26
CA GLU A 58 -9.42 -1.60 -5.66
C GLU A 58 -10.84 -2.14 -5.83
N ALA A 59 -11.23 -3.13 -5.01
CA ALA A 59 -12.57 -3.70 -5.06
C ALA A 59 -13.68 -2.71 -4.67
N ALA A 60 -13.36 -1.63 -3.96
CA ALA A 60 -14.30 -0.58 -3.64
C ALA A 60 -14.44 0.44 -4.78
N PHE A 61 -13.34 0.81 -5.44
CA PHE A 61 -13.39 1.65 -6.65
C PHE A 61 -14.15 0.97 -7.79
N ALA A 62 -13.92 -0.34 -8.01
CA ALA A 62 -14.63 -1.12 -9.03
C ALA A 62 -16.17 -1.17 -8.85
N LYS A 63 -16.70 -0.74 -7.70
CA LYS A 63 -18.14 -0.65 -7.43
C LYS A 63 -18.71 0.74 -7.67
N VAL A 64 -17.88 1.75 -7.92
CA VAL A 64 -18.31 3.11 -8.18
C VAL A 64 -18.39 3.33 -9.68
N GLU A 65 -19.59 3.63 -10.17
CA GLU A 65 -19.81 3.86 -11.60
C GLU A 65 -19.01 5.06 -12.10
N GLY A 66 -18.24 4.87 -13.17
CA GLY A 66 -17.44 5.92 -13.80
C GLY A 66 -16.07 6.16 -13.16
N GLU A 67 -15.68 5.37 -12.15
CA GLU A 67 -14.33 5.41 -11.57
C GLU A 67 -13.58 4.11 -11.88
N ASP A 68 -12.42 4.25 -12.53
CA ASP A 68 -11.50 3.13 -12.82
C ASP A 68 -10.04 3.58 -12.62
N PRO A 69 -9.67 4.05 -11.40
CA PRO A 69 -8.31 4.49 -11.14
C PRO A 69 -7.36 3.29 -11.09
N TYR A 70 -6.15 3.46 -11.62
CA TYR A 70 -5.12 2.44 -11.51
C TYR A 70 -4.45 2.47 -10.13
N ILE A 71 -5.07 1.80 -9.15
CA ILE A 71 -4.51 1.68 -7.80
C ILE A 71 -3.34 0.67 -7.80
N TYR A 72 -2.28 0.99 -7.07
CA TYR A 72 -1.06 0.20 -6.98
C TYR A 72 -0.47 0.24 -5.58
N PHE A 73 0.00 -0.92 -5.13
CA PHE A 73 0.77 -1.10 -3.89
C PHE A 73 2.24 -1.32 -4.22
N GLU A 74 3.11 -0.62 -3.50
CA GLU A 74 4.57 -0.78 -3.63
C GLU A 74 5.24 -0.60 -2.27
N GLN A 75 6.37 -1.31 -2.09
CA GLN A 75 7.26 -1.13 -0.96
C GLN A 75 8.58 -0.50 -1.40
N PHE A 76 9.12 0.36 -0.55
CA PHE A 76 10.38 1.03 -0.81
C PHE A 76 11.36 0.86 0.34
N ASP A 77 12.62 0.61 -0.02
CA ASP A 77 13.75 0.64 0.89
C ASP A 77 14.28 2.07 1.06
N PHE A 78 14.53 2.46 2.30
CA PHE A 78 15.11 3.75 2.67
C PHE A 78 16.53 3.61 3.20
N LYS A 79 17.27 4.73 3.22
CA LYS A 79 18.59 4.78 3.88
C LYS A 79 18.44 4.40 5.34
N GLY A 80 19.23 3.43 5.80
CA GLY A 80 19.12 2.86 7.15
C GLY A 80 18.46 1.48 7.21
N GLY A 81 17.87 1.01 6.10
CA GLY A 81 17.29 -0.33 6.00
C GLY A 81 15.82 -0.41 6.40
N ASP A 82 15.17 0.73 6.64
CA ASP A 82 13.73 0.81 6.85
C ASP A 82 13.01 0.53 5.52
N ILE A 83 11.93 -0.24 5.60
CA ILE A 83 11.05 -0.54 4.46
C ILE A 83 9.67 -0.03 4.80
N ASP A 84 9.03 0.66 3.86
CA ASP A 84 7.68 1.17 4.05
C ASP A 84 6.83 1.03 2.78
N SER A 85 5.52 1.13 2.97
CA SER A 85 4.49 0.84 1.97
C SER A 85 3.72 2.09 1.58
N VAL A 86 3.39 2.19 0.29
CA VAL A 86 2.47 3.20 -0.24
C VAL A 86 1.43 2.53 -1.13
N ILE A 87 0.19 3.02 -1.03
CA ILE A 87 -0.88 2.68 -1.98
C ILE A 87 -1.22 3.96 -2.74
N PHE A 88 -1.13 3.94 -4.07
CA PHE A 88 -1.29 5.14 -4.88
C PHE A 88 -2.03 4.85 -6.19
N ASP A 89 -2.66 5.90 -6.71
CA ASP A 89 -3.30 5.91 -8.02
C ASP A 89 -2.29 6.32 -9.09
N MET A 90 -1.92 5.39 -9.98
CA MET A 90 -0.95 5.61 -11.05
C MET A 90 -1.42 6.60 -12.12
N ASP A 91 -2.72 6.88 -12.24
CA ASP A 91 -3.21 7.93 -13.14
C ASP A 91 -2.80 9.33 -12.65
N ARG A 92 -2.56 9.45 -11.34
CA ARG A 92 -2.14 10.70 -10.67
C ARG A 92 -0.67 10.70 -10.29
N VAL A 93 -0.18 9.62 -9.68
CA VAL A 93 1.21 9.41 -9.29
C VAL A 93 1.85 8.49 -10.32
N LYS A 94 2.24 9.09 -11.46
CA LYS A 94 2.55 8.38 -12.70
C LYS A 94 3.82 7.53 -12.69
N THR A 95 4.70 7.70 -11.71
CA THR A 95 5.99 7.01 -11.68
C THR A 95 6.30 6.48 -10.28
N ARG A 96 7.04 5.37 -10.27
CA ARG A 96 7.54 4.74 -9.06
C ARG A 96 8.44 5.69 -8.26
N GLU A 97 9.28 6.48 -8.93
CA GLU A 97 10.14 7.48 -8.29
C GLU A 97 9.34 8.62 -7.63
N HIS A 98 8.21 9.01 -8.23
CA HIS A 98 7.34 10.01 -7.64
C HIS A 98 6.62 9.46 -6.41
N ALA A 99 6.14 8.21 -6.47
CA ALA A 99 5.57 7.52 -5.31
C ALA A 99 6.59 7.38 -4.17
N LEU A 100 7.84 7.00 -4.48
CA LEU A 100 8.94 6.95 -3.51
C LEU A 100 9.19 8.31 -2.85
N THR A 101 9.23 9.39 -3.64
CA THR A 101 9.45 10.75 -3.12
C THR A 101 8.31 11.16 -2.18
N LEU A 102 7.06 10.94 -2.58
CA LEU A 102 5.88 11.25 -1.76
C LEU A 102 5.86 10.43 -0.47
N LEU A 103 6.22 9.15 -0.53
CA LEU A 103 6.32 8.31 0.64
C LEU A 103 7.44 8.83 1.56
N ALA A 104 8.64 9.05 1.04
CA ALA A 104 9.81 9.56 1.78
C ALA A 104 9.46 10.85 2.55
N ASP A 105 8.85 11.82 1.86
CA ASP A 105 8.42 13.09 2.45
C ASP A 105 7.37 12.88 3.55
N ALA A 106 6.38 12.02 3.30
CA ALA A 106 5.32 11.73 4.26
C ALA A 106 5.91 11.14 5.55
N ILE A 107 6.76 10.11 5.44
CA ILE A 107 7.29 9.39 6.61
C ILE A 107 8.63 9.94 7.13
N HIS A 108 9.05 11.10 6.61
CA HIS A 108 10.30 11.79 6.95
C HIS A 108 11.56 10.91 6.79
N GLN A 109 11.59 10.10 5.74
CA GLN A 109 12.71 9.23 5.39
C GLN A 109 13.53 9.81 4.23
N THR A 110 14.74 9.28 4.05
CA THR A 110 15.58 9.62 2.89
C THR A 110 15.67 8.45 1.93
N ALA A 111 15.17 8.63 0.72
CA ALA A 111 15.34 7.69 -0.39
C ALA A 111 16.80 7.59 -0.85
N TYR A 112 17.16 6.51 -1.55
CA TYR A 112 18.49 6.33 -2.15
C TYR A 112 18.77 7.34 -3.26
#